data_AF-A0A9Q3FM59-F1
#
_entry.id   AF-A0A9Q3FM59-F1
#
_cell.length_a   1.000
_cell.length_b   1.000
_cell.length_c   1.000
_cell.angle_alpha   90.00
_cell.angle_beta   90.00
_cell.angle_gamma   90.00
#
_symmetry.space_group_name_H-M   'P 1'
#
loop_
_entity.id
_entity.type
_entity.pdbx_description
1 polymer ?
#
loop_
_entity_poly.entity_id
_entity_poly.type
_entity_poly.pdbx_seq_one_letter_code
_entity_poly.pdbx_strand_id
1 'polypeptide(L)'
;MRKVHQDDSGKIFTQQDGNLVFGLYLDWMNPHGLKQGSKSFSLCVIFLICFNVPPEICYKPHTLFVYGFTPTPQDSTSPQLDSILNPLVEELHELWNGIHYPKTSKYSNGHPIKSTLLLLLGDTIALFKIGGYASHSASILCCHCSFQQKDIRNCDKLS
;
A
#
# COMPACT_ATOMS: atom_id res chain seq x y z
N MET A 1 12.98 10.82 7.54
CA MET A 1 14.30 10.31 7.09
C MET A 1 14.03 9.20 6.08
N ARG A 2 14.26 9.42 4.77
CA ARG A 2 14.09 8.37 3.75
C ARG A 2 15.17 7.31 3.98
N LYS A 3 14.82 6.15 4.54
CA LYS A 3 15.71 5.00 4.47
C LYS A 3 15.82 4.62 3.00
N VAL A 4 17.01 4.77 2.43
CA VAL A 4 17.28 4.39 1.05
C VAL A 4 17.26 2.87 1.02
N HIS A 5 16.27 2.30 0.32
CA HIS A 5 16.16 0.84 0.20
C HIS A 5 17.30 0.35 -0.69
N GLN A 6 18.29 -0.30 -0.07
CA GLN A 6 19.35 -1.00 -0.76
C GLN A 6 18.85 -2.40 -1.11
N ASP A 7 19.16 -2.86 -2.31
CA ASP A 7 18.93 -4.26 -2.64
C ASP A 7 20.01 -5.17 -2.02
N ASP A 8 19.87 -6.49 -2.19
CA ASP A 8 20.80 -7.49 -1.65
C ASP A 8 22.25 -7.32 -2.16
N SER A 9 22.47 -6.47 -3.19
CA SER A 9 23.78 -6.15 -3.76
C SER A 9 24.41 -4.87 -3.19
N GLY A 10 23.72 -4.16 -2.30
CA GLY A 10 24.16 -2.90 -1.70
C GLY A 10 23.96 -1.67 -2.60
N LYS A 11 23.34 -1.83 -3.77
CA LYS A 11 22.99 -0.72 -4.67
C LYS A 11 21.65 -0.14 -4.28
N ILE A 12 21.47 1.16 -4.52
CA ILE A 12 20.19 1.83 -4.31
C ILE A 12 19.18 1.25 -5.30
N PHE A 13 18.09 0.66 -4.79
CA PHE A 13 17.11 -0.04 -5.62
C PHE A 13 16.55 0.88 -6.74
N THR A 14 16.25 2.14 -6.41
CA THR A 14 15.70 3.13 -7.36
C THR A 14 16.66 3.62 -8.43
N GLN A 15 17.97 3.34 -8.30
CA GLN A 15 18.98 3.78 -9.27
C GLN A 15 19.25 2.76 -10.37
N GLN A 16 18.62 1.59 -10.29
CA GLN A 16 18.80 0.53 -11.27
C GLN A 16 17.69 0.60 -12.31
N ASP A 17 18.07 0.55 -13.58
CA ASP A 17 17.11 0.45 -14.69
C ASP A 17 16.22 -0.78 -14.48
N GLY A 18 14.93 -0.64 -14.76
CA GLY A 18 13.95 -1.72 -14.59
C GLY A 18 13.43 -1.92 -13.15
N ASN A 19 13.97 -1.21 -12.16
CA ASN A 19 13.46 -1.27 -10.80
C ASN A 19 12.33 -0.24 -10.58
N LEU A 20 11.14 -0.74 -10.26
CA LEU A 20 9.93 0.04 -10.03
C LEU A 20 9.57 0.08 -8.55
N VAL A 21 9.14 1.23 -8.06
CA VAL A 21 8.74 1.43 -6.67
C VAL A 21 7.28 1.83 -6.64
N PHE A 22 6.48 1.08 -5.91
CA PHE A 22 5.05 1.32 -5.76
C PHE A 22 4.68 1.71 -4.34
N GLY A 23 3.59 2.47 -4.21
CA GLY A 23 2.81 2.61 -2.99
C GLY A 23 1.46 1.94 -3.16
N LEU A 24 0.92 1.38 -2.09
CA LEU A 24 -0.37 0.69 -2.09
C LEU A 24 -1.37 1.58 -1.34
N TYR A 25 -2.36 2.10 -2.04
CA TYR A 25 -3.43 2.93 -1.48
C TYR A 25 -4.71 2.12 -1.31
N LEU A 26 -5.34 2.22 -0.14
CA LEU A 26 -6.67 1.67 0.13
C LEU A 26 -7.58 2.67 0.81
N ASP A 27 -8.84 2.69 0.38
CA ASP A 27 -9.88 3.52 0.97
C ASP A 27 -11.27 2.88 0.80
N TRP A 28 -12.11 3.07 1.80
CA TRP A 28 -13.51 2.63 1.81
C TRP A 28 -14.41 3.80 1.44
N MET A 29 -14.91 3.77 0.20
CA MET A 29 -15.80 4.80 -0.30
C MET A 29 -17.24 4.30 -0.36
N ASN A 30 -18.21 5.16 -0.08
CA ASN A 30 -19.61 4.87 -0.36
C ASN A 30 -19.96 5.40 -1.77
N PRO A 31 -20.11 4.55 -2.79
CA PRO A 31 -20.36 4.98 -4.16
C PRO A 31 -21.77 5.59 -4.36
N HIS A 32 -22.70 5.38 -3.43
CA HIS A 32 -24.04 5.96 -3.47
C HIS A 32 -24.13 7.31 -2.74
N GLY A 33 -23.04 7.75 -2.10
CA GLY A 33 -22.98 8.98 -1.31
C GLY A 33 -23.79 8.94 -0.01
N LEU A 34 -23.91 10.10 0.65
CA LEU A 34 -24.70 10.31 1.86
C LEU A 34 -26.21 10.39 1.54
N LYS A 35 -26.79 9.34 0.94
CA LYS A 35 -28.25 9.24 0.84
C LYS A 35 -28.79 8.70 2.15
N GLN A 36 -29.47 9.54 2.92
CA GLN A 36 -30.17 9.09 4.13
C GLN A 36 -31.20 8.01 3.76
N GLY A 37 -31.08 6.82 4.36
CA GLY A 37 -32.05 5.73 4.23
C GLY A 37 -31.68 4.59 3.27
N SER A 38 -30.61 4.70 2.47
CA SER A 38 -30.07 3.54 1.74
C SER A 38 -29.18 2.70 2.64
N LYS A 39 -29.26 1.36 2.53
CA LYS A 39 -28.29 0.44 3.16
C LYS A 39 -26.86 0.95 2.88
N SER A 40 -26.07 1.09 3.93
CA SER A 40 -24.67 1.51 3.90
C SER A 40 -23.82 0.50 3.13
N PHE A 41 -23.67 0.74 1.83
CA PHE A 41 -22.77 -0.01 0.97
C PHE A 41 -21.43 0.70 0.92
N SER A 42 -20.36 -0.01 1.29
CA SER A 42 -19.00 0.48 1.16
C SER A 42 -18.26 -0.31 0.10
N LEU A 43 -17.49 0.38 -0.73
CA LEU A 43 -16.60 -0.20 -1.72
C LEU A 43 -15.17 0.12 -1.28
N CYS A 44 -14.38 -0.92 -1.00
CA CYS A 44 -12.94 -0.73 -0.84
C CYS A 44 -12.31 -0.67 -2.23
N VAL A 45 -11.52 0.35 -2.48
CA VAL A 45 -10.75 0.49 -3.72
C VAL A 45 -9.27 0.38 -3.42
N ILE A 46 -8.54 -0.36 -4.24
CA ILE A 46 -7.12 -0.63 -4.08
C ILE A 46 -6.37 -0.09 -5.31
N PHE A 47 -5.46 0.86 -5.08
CA PHE A 47 -4.62 1.43 -6.13
C PHE A 47 -3.13 1.17 -5.85
N LEU A 48 -2.38 0.93 -6.91
CA LEU A 48 -0.92 1.00 -6.91
C LEU A 48 -0.48 2.33 -7.53
N ILE A 49 0.39 3.05 -6.81
CA ILE A 49 0.97 4.33 -7.23
C ILE A 49 2.43 4.11 -7.58
N CYS A 50 2.82 4.35 -8.84
CA CYS A 50 4.21 4.21 -9.27
C CYS A 50 5.01 5.49 -8.93
N PHE A 51 6.00 5.38 -8.05
CA PHE A 51 6.86 6.49 -7.64
C PHE A 51 8.04 6.76 -8.57
N ASN A 52 8.22 5.96 -9.63
CA ASN A 52 9.14 6.28 -10.72
C ASN A 52 8.56 7.36 -11.66
N VAL A 53 7.26 7.64 -11.53
CA VAL A 53 6.58 8.74 -12.24
C VAL A 53 6.80 10.05 -11.47
N PRO A 54 6.96 11.20 -12.15
CA PRO A 54 7.15 12.49 -11.48
C PRO A 54 6.07 12.78 -10.42
N PRO A 55 6.44 13.32 -9.24
CA PRO A 55 5.51 13.58 -8.13
C PRO A 55 4.29 14.44 -8.51
N GLU A 56 4.44 15.31 -9.50
CA GLU A 56 3.40 16.23 -9.98
C GLU A 56 2.26 15.50 -10.68
N ILE A 57 2.50 14.27 -11.14
CA ILE A 57 1.53 13.49 -11.91
C ILE A 57 1.27 12.10 -11.35
N CYS A 58 2.08 11.56 -10.43
CA CYS A 58 1.94 10.16 -9.97
C CYS A 58 0.63 9.85 -9.23
N TYR A 59 -0.05 10.88 -8.70
CA TYR A 59 -1.37 10.77 -8.06
C TYR A 59 -2.54 11.11 -9.00
N LYS A 60 -2.29 11.37 -10.28
CA LYS A 60 -3.38 11.68 -11.23
C LYS A 60 -4.11 10.40 -11.63
N PRO A 61 -5.44 10.45 -11.90
CA PRO A 61 -6.22 9.27 -12.24
C PRO A 61 -5.64 8.42 -13.38
N HIS A 62 -4.95 9.03 -14.34
CA HIS A 62 -4.36 8.33 -15.49
C HIS A 62 -3.01 7.62 -15.19
N THR A 63 -2.40 7.84 -14.02
CA THR A 63 -1.16 7.16 -13.59
C THR A 63 -1.40 6.12 -12.50
N LEU A 64 -2.61 6.09 -11.93
CA LEU A 64 -2.99 5.13 -10.91
C LEU A 64 -3.29 3.77 -11.56
N PHE A 65 -2.72 2.72 -11.01
CA PHE A 65 -3.03 1.35 -11.40
C PHE A 65 -4.10 0.82 -10.46
N VAL A 66 -5.27 0.50 -11.02
CA VAL A 66 -6.35 -0.10 -10.23
C VAL A 66 -6.07 -1.58 -10.07
N TYR A 67 -5.78 -2.01 -8.83
CA TYR A 67 -5.49 -3.41 -8.56
C TYR A 67 -6.77 -4.21 -8.32
N GLY A 68 -7.72 -3.64 -7.57
CA GLY A 68 -8.97 -4.33 -7.29
C GLY A 68 -9.99 -3.52 -6.51
N PHE A 69 -11.17 -4.12 -6.39
CA PHE A 69 -12.29 -3.59 -5.63
C PHE A 69 -12.92 -4.71 -4.82
N THR A 70 -13.34 -4.43 -3.58
CA THR A 70 -14.16 -5.36 -2.81
C THR A 70 -15.42 -4.68 -2.29
N PRO A 71 -16.63 -5.21 -2.58
CA PRO A 71 -17.87 -4.74 -2.00
C PRO A 71 -17.96 -5.22 -0.55
N THR A 72 -17.89 -4.30 0.41
CA THR A 72 -17.96 -4.63 1.83
C THR A 72 -19.27 -4.10 2.43
N PRO A 73 -20.18 -4.98 2.87
CA PRO A 73 -21.15 -4.64 3.91
C PRO A 73 -20.43 -4.00 5.09
N GLN A 74 -21.02 -2.99 5.71
CA GLN A 74 -20.40 -2.05 6.67
C GLN A 74 -19.52 -2.66 7.79
N ASP A 75 -19.59 -3.97 8.06
CA ASP A 75 -18.82 -4.68 9.08
C ASP A 75 -18.24 -6.05 8.68
N SER A 76 -18.23 -6.44 7.40
CA SER A 76 -17.74 -7.78 7.02
C SER A 76 -16.28 -7.81 6.56
N THR A 77 -15.41 -8.01 7.54
CA THR A 77 -14.37 -9.04 7.58
C THR A 77 -13.20 -9.01 6.57
N SER A 78 -11.99 -9.16 7.11
CA SER A 78 -10.70 -9.35 6.42
C SER A 78 -10.66 -10.35 5.24
N PRO A 79 -11.39 -11.49 5.20
CA PRO A 79 -11.15 -12.53 4.18
C PRO A 79 -11.38 -12.08 2.74
N GLN A 80 -12.32 -11.16 2.50
CA GLN A 80 -12.56 -10.64 1.15
C GLN A 80 -11.42 -9.72 0.71
N LEU A 81 -10.93 -8.88 1.61
CA LEU A 81 -9.76 -8.06 1.36
C LEU A 81 -8.51 -8.93 1.19
N ASP A 82 -8.32 -9.92 2.05
CA ASP A 82 -7.22 -10.89 1.99
C ASP A 82 -7.24 -11.66 0.67
N SER A 83 -8.42 -12.01 0.15
CA SER A 83 -8.54 -12.69 -1.15
C SER A 83 -8.04 -11.85 -2.32
N ILE A 84 -8.04 -10.51 -2.18
CA ILE A 84 -7.45 -9.60 -3.17
C ILE A 84 -5.98 -9.32 -2.85
N LEU A 85 -5.63 -9.13 -1.58
CA LEU A 85 -4.26 -8.77 -1.20
C LEU A 85 -3.27 -9.93 -1.27
N ASN A 86 -3.70 -11.18 -1.03
CA ASN A 86 -2.80 -12.33 -1.07
C ASN A 86 -2.17 -12.53 -2.46
N PRO A 87 -2.93 -12.51 -3.58
CA PRO A 87 -2.35 -12.51 -4.91
C PRO A 87 -1.38 -11.34 -5.14
N LEU A 88 -1.70 -10.14 -4.65
CA LEU A 88 -0.80 -8.99 -4.77
C LEU A 88 0.53 -9.23 -4.06
N VAL A 89 0.49 -9.82 -2.86
CA VAL A 89 1.70 -10.15 -2.10
C VAL A 89 2.54 -11.19 -2.85
N GLU A 90 1.92 -12.21 -3.44
CA GLU A 90 2.60 -13.21 -4.26
C GLU A 90 3.25 -12.58 -5.51
N GLU A 91 2.51 -11.75 -6.25
CA GLU A 91 3.02 -11.00 -7.40
C GLU A 91 4.20 -10.09 -7.03
N LEU A 92 4.11 -9.39 -5.89
CA LEU A 92 5.19 -8.54 -5.39
C LEU A 92 6.43 -9.36 -5.01
N HIS A 93 6.28 -10.57 -4.49
CA HIS A 93 7.39 -11.49 -4.23
C HIS A 93 8.06 -11.97 -5.53
N GLU A 94 7.29 -12.31 -6.56
CA GLU A 94 7.84 -12.64 -7.88
C GLU A 94 8.59 -11.45 -8.49
N LEU A 95 7.99 -10.26 -8.43
CA LEU A 95 8.60 -9.02 -8.92
C LEU A 95 9.84 -8.61 -8.12
N TRP A 96 9.96 -8.95 -6.84
CA TRP A 96 11.16 -8.68 -6.07
C TRP A 96 12.36 -9.48 -6.60
N ASN A 97 12.13 -10.76 -6.92
CA ASN A 97 13.15 -11.62 -7.54
C ASN A 97 13.47 -11.17 -8.98
N GLY A 98 12.48 -10.59 -9.66
CA GLY A 98 12.61 -9.97 -10.97
C GLY A 98 12.08 -10.84 -12.09
N ILE A 99 11.30 -10.22 -12.97
CA ILE A 99 10.69 -10.88 -14.13
C ILE A 99 11.43 -10.43 -15.39
N HIS A 100 11.91 -11.41 -16.17
CA HIS A 100 12.61 -11.11 -17.42
C HIS A 100 11.61 -10.86 -18.55
N TYR A 101 11.59 -9.63 -19.06
CA TYR A 101 10.79 -9.29 -20.24
C TYR A 101 11.65 -9.43 -21.50
N PRO A 102 11.21 -10.17 -22.53
CA PRO A 102 12.01 -10.40 -23.74
C PRO A 102 12.37 -9.13 -24.51
N LYS A 103 11.56 -8.07 -24.37
CA LYS A 103 11.79 -6.79 -25.02
C LYS A 103 11.13 -5.67 -24.21
N THR A 104 11.86 -4.57 -24.03
CA THR A 104 11.33 -3.32 -23.45
C THR A 104 11.67 -2.15 -24.38
N SER A 105 11.13 -0.96 -24.11
CA SER A 105 11.39 0.22 -24.94
C SER A 105 12.88 0.59 -25.01
N LYS A 106 13.63 0.40 -23.91
CA LYS A 106 15.07 0.71 -23.83
C LYS A 106 15.97 -0.48 -24.15
N TYR A 107 15.48 -1.72 -23.95
CA TYR A 107 16.28 -2.93 -24.12
C TYR A 107 15.63 -3.89 -25.10
N SER A 108 16.22 -3.99 -26.30
CA SER A 108 15.77 -4.91 -27.36
C SER A 108 16.01 -6.38 -27.05
N ASN A 109 17.02 -6.68 -26.23
CA ASN A 109 17.46 -8.03 -25.86
C ASN A 109 16.85 -8.49 -24.52
N GLY A 110 15.84 -7.77 -24.05
CA GLY A 110 15.19 -8.01 -22.78
C GLY A 110 15.92 -7.39 -21.59
N HIS A 111 15.20 -7.27 -20.49
CA HIS A 111 15.68 -6.67 -19.25
C HIS A 111 14.87 -7.21 -18.07
N PRO A 112 15.50 -7.58 -16.94
CA PRO A 112 14.76 -7.92 -15.74
C PRO A 112 14.09 -6.66 -15.18
N ILE A 113 12.79 -6.75 -14.91
CA ILE A 113 12.04 -5.71 -14.20
C ILE A 113 11.81 -6.22 -12.79
N LYS A 114 12.21 -5.42 -11.80
CA LYS A 114 11.93 -5.69 -10.40
C LYS A 114 10.96 -4.66 -9.86
N SER A 115 10.15 -5.04 -8.87
CA SER A 115 9.30 -4.08 -8.16
C SER A 115 9.38 -4.26 -6.65
N THR A 116 9.13 -3.17 -5.93
CA THR A 116 9.01 -3.19 -4.46
C THR A 116 7.91 -2.26 -3.99
N LEU A 117 7.37 -2.54 -2.81
CA LEU A 117 6.36 -1.72 -2.15
C LEU A 117 7.00 -0.86 -1.07
N LEU A 118 7.00 0.46 -1.26
CA LEU A 118 7.65 1.41 -0.35
C LEU A 118 6.75 1.87 0.80
N LEU A 119 5.46 2.06 0.54
CA LEU A 119 4.53 2.52 1.57
C LEU A 119 3.09 2.05 1.34
N LEU A 120 2.38 1.92 2.46
CA LEU A 120 0.93 1.82 2.53
C LEU A 120 0.35 3.22 2.69
N LEU A 121 -0.71 3.51 1.95
CA LEU A 121 -1.45 4.76 1.96
C LEU A 121 -2.94 4.48 2.18
N GLY A 122 -3.63 5.38 2.86
CA GLY A 122 -5.05 5.23 3.18
C GLY A 122 -5.40 6.03 4.43
N ASP A 123 -6.66 5.95 4.83
CA ASP A 123 -7.05 6.44 6.14
C ASP A 123 -6.43 5.58 7.26
N THR A 124 -6.44 6.08 8.50
CA THR A 124 -5.79 5.39 9.62
C THR A 124 -6.36 3.98 9.83
N ILE A 125 -7.67 3.80 9.61
CA ILE A 125 -8.34 2.51 9.80
C ILE A 125 -7.87 1.51 8.74
N ALA A 126 -7.75 1.92 7.48
CA ALA A 126 -7.21 1.12 6.39
C ALA A 126 -5.77 0.70 6.66
N LEU A 127 -4.92 1.66 6.99
CA LEU A 127 -3.51 1.42 7.29
C LEU A 127 -3.34 0.42 8.44
N PHE A 128 -4.18 0.52 9.48
CA PHE A 128 -4.12 -0.43 10.59
C PHE A 128 -4.56 -1.83 10.18
N LYS A 129 -5.65 -1.96 9.43
CA LYS A 129 -6.12 -3.26 8.95
C LYS A 129 -5.09 -3.96 8.07
N ILE A 130 -4.47 -3.25 7.12
CA ILE A 130 -3.55 -3.84 6.13
C ILE A 130 -2.16 -4.03 6.71
N GLY A 131 -1.71 -3.10 7.56
CA GLY A 131 -0.42 -3.20 8.24
C GLY A 131 -0.40 -4.24 9.35
N GLY A 132 -1.51 -4.93 9.64
CA GLY A 132 -1.63 -5.88 10.74
C GLY A 132 -1.55 -5.22 12.11
N TYR A 133 -1.86 -3.93 12.20
CA TYR A 133 -1.81 -3.17 13.44
C TYR A 133 -3.12 -3.29 14.21
N ALA A 134 -3.01 -3.11 15.53
CA ALA A 134 -4.17 -3.08 16.39
C ALA A 134 -5.06 -1.87 16.02
N SER A 135 -6.38 -2.03 16.11
CA SER A 135 -7.35 -1.02 15.67
C SER A 135 -7.23 0.30 16.43
N HIS A 136 -7.94 1.34 15.98
CA HIS A 136 -8.02 2.62 16.70
C HIS A 136 -8.50 2.50 18.17
N SER A 137 -9.21 1.41 18.52
CA SER A 137 -9.65 1.10 19.87
C SER A 137 -8.64 0.28 20.69
N ALA A 138 -7.44 0.04 20.15
CA ALA A 138 -6.42 -0.74 20.83
C ALA A 138 -5.67 0.05 21.90
N SER A 139 -5.23 -0.67 22.93
CA SER A 139 -4.46 -0.12 24.04
C SER A 139 -3.02 0.28 23.65
N ILE A 140 -2.49 -0.19 22.52
CA ILE A 140 -1.19 0.18 21.96
C ILE A 140 -1.43 0.95 20.66
N LEU A 141 -0.99 2.20 20.62
CA LEU A 141 -1.33 3.13 19.54
C LEU A 141 -0.30 3.21 18.41
N CYS A 142 0.94 2.79 18.68
CA CYS A 142 2.04 2.96 17.75
C CYS A 142 2.55 1.60 17.25
N CYS A 143 2.77 1.51 15.94
CA CYS A 143 3.39 0.36 15.29
C CYS A 143 4.89 0.20 15.57
N HIS A 144 5.53 1.24 16.12
CA HIS A 144 6.96 1.28 16.32
C HIS A 144 7.38 1.30 17.80
N CYS A 145 6.51 1.78 18.69
CA CYS A 145 6.79 1.83 20.13
C CYS A 145 5.62 1.26 20.94
N SER A 146 5.91 0.72 22.11
CA SER A 146 4.91 0.13 23.03
C SER A 146 4.08 1.18 23.77
N PHE A 147 3.83 2.33 23.15
CA PHE A 147 3.14 3.46 23.76
C PHE A 147 1.66 3.14 23.94
N GLN A 148 1.19 3.23 25.19
CA GLN A 148 -0.18 2.86 25.51
C GLN A 148 -1.14 4.06 25.42
N GLN A 149 -2.38 3.79 25.04
CA GLN A 149 -3.44 4.80 24.94
C GLN A 149 -3.68 5.52 26.28
N LYS A 150 -3.49 4.83 27.41
CA LYS A 150 -3.59 5.44 28.75
C LYS A 150 -2.54 6.52 29.01
N ASP A 151 -1.43 6.48 28.30
CA ASP A 151 -0.27 7.37 28.49
C ASP A 151 -0.27 8.54 27.49
N ILE A 152 -1.31 8.67 26.64
CA ILE A 152 -1.40 9.70 25.59
C ILE A 152 -1.32 11.15 26.09
N ARG A 153 -1.64 11.38 27.36
CA ARG A 153 -1.55 12.70 28.02
C ARG A 153 -0.23 12.92 28.78
N ASN A 154 0.63 11.91 28.86
CA ASN A 154 1.91 11.92 29.57
C ASN A 154 3.08 11.74 28.59
N CYS A 155 3.18 12.66 27.62
CA CYS A 155 4.26 12.65 26.61
C CYS A 155 5.66 12.88 27.21
N ASP A 156 5.76 13.31 28.46
CA ASP A 156 7.03 13.67 29.11
C ASP A 156 7.85 12.46 29.61
N LYS A 157 7.33 11.23 29.53
CA LYS A 157 7.98 10.02 30.08
C LYS A 157 8.89 9.27 29.10
N LEU A 158 9.10 9.78 27.90
CA LEU A 158 9.97 9.17 26.89
C LEU A 158 11.23 10.04 26.70
N SER A 159 12.04 10.12 27.75
CA SER A 159 13.43 10.60 27.71
C SER A 159 14.39 9.45 27.96
#